data_AF-A0AAV2PNY9-F1
#
_entry.id   AF-A0AAV2PNY9-F1
#
_cell.length_a   1.000
_cell.length_b   1.000
_cell.length_c   1.000
_cell.angle_alpha   90.00
_cell.angle_beta   90.00
_cell.angle_gamma   90.00
#
_symmetry.space_group_name_H-M   'P 1'
#
loop_
_entity.id
_entity.type
_entity.pdbx_description
1 polymer ?
#
loop_
_entity_poly.entity_id
_entity_poly.type
_entity_poly.pdbx_seq_one_letter_code
_entity_poly.pdbx_strand_id
1 'polypeptide(L)'
;MNNITYKLAFRFERNSYSVEDRLEINEGIKNELQSRLADKEIRTIRIYAPSRNSIKAIFPNETELNKVLEHTDFFQKKGLIPKLSMALKANRTVFCAGFDHTILSSNNKNDILEHLQRQGWGVIGIYIMKNNTSFKIEFQTSAMASKFLANNNTSIGGIRLHAEHKEREIDPSINQCWSCGEINPDHNTHECRKTPICLKCGSTSHKFFSCPIPRKIDDMSEDHKAARYCAPCHTRGNHTSLDHTACSKK
;
A
#
# COMPACT_ATOMS: atom_id res chain seq x y z
N MET A 1 2.15 0.12 23.85
CA MET A 1 2.15 -0.19 22.40
C MET A 1 1.15 0.76 21.75
N ASN A 2 1.57 1.60 20.80
CA ASN A 2 0.65 2.53 20.13
C ASN A 2 -0.21 1.76 19.12
N ASN A 3 -1.53 1.88 19.20
CA ASN A 3 -2.45 1.25 18.26
C ASN A 3 -2.38 1.98 16.92
N ILE A 4 -1.74 1.36 15.93
CA ILE A 4 -1.82 1.80 14.53
C ILE A 4 -3.29 1.71 14.12
N THR A 5 -3.86 2.84 13.73
CA THR A 5 -5.24 2.89 13.24
C THR A 5 -5.28 2.81 11.73
N TYR A 6 -6.30 2.13 11.20
CA TYR A 6 -6.42 1.86 9.79
C TYR A 6 -7.56 2.67 9.20
N LYS A 7 -7.36 3.25 8.01
CA LYS A 7 -8.33 4.15 7.39
C LYS A 7 -8.83 3.59 6.08
N LEU A 8 -10.15 3.47 5.96
CA LEU A 8 -10.81 3.09 4.71
C LEU A 8 -11.77 4.17 4.26
N ALA A 9 -11.84 4.41 2.95
CA ALA A 9 -12.86 5.23 2.36
C ALA A 9 -13.94 4.34 1.73
N PHE A 10 -15.20 4.73 1.84
CA PHE A 10 -16.32 4.12 1.12
C PHE A 10 -16.82 5.15 0.12
N ARG A 11 -16.81 4.80 -1.16
CA ARG A 11 -17.43 5.63 -2.20
C ARG A 11 -18.92 5.31 -2.27
N PHE A 12 -19.72 6.31 -2.58
CA PHE A 12 -21.16 6.17 -2.78
C PHE A 12 -21.67 7.17 -3.82
N GLU A 13 -22.88 6.94 -4.32
CA GLU A 13 -23.58 7.88 -5.16
C GLU A 13 -24.52 8.73 -4.30
N ARG A 14 -24.21 10.03 -4.18
CA ARG A 14 -24.96 10.94 -3.30
C ARG A 14 -26.41 11.13 -3.76
N ASN A 15 -26.65 11.05 -5.06
CA ASN A 15 -27.98 11.24 -5.65
C ASN A 15 -28.94 10.07 -5.35
N SER A 16 -28.44 8.95 -4.83
CA SER A 16 -29.28 7.84 -4.35
C SER A 16 -30.01 8.18 -3.05
N TYR A 17 -29.69 9.30 -2.41
CA TYR A 17 -30.34 9.79 -1.19
C TYR A 17 -31.32 10.91 -1.60
N SER A 18 -32.61 10.61 -1.53
CA SER A 18 -33.71 11.39 -2.13
C SER A 18 -34.17 12.59 -1.31
N VAL A 19 -33.26 13.27 -0.62
CA VAL A 19 -33.61 14.32 0.36
C VAL A 19 -33.01 15.65 -0.09
N GLU A 20 -33.75 16.75 0.03
CA GLU A 20 -33.29 18.08 -0.41
C GLU A 20 -32.24 18.68 0.54
N ASP A 21 -32.27 18.32 1.83
CA ASP A 21 -31.30 18.80 2.81
C ASP A 21 -30.01 17.96 2.82
N ARG A 22 -28.90 18.65 2.60
CA ARG A 22 -27.54 18.10 2.63
C ARG A 22 -27.14 17.52 3.99
N LEU A 23 -27.64 18.08 5.11
CA LEU A 23 -27.37 17.56 6.46
C LEU A 23 -28.06 16.21 6.67
N GLU A 24 -29.32 16.08 6.26
CA GLU A 24 -30.08 14.83 6.33
C GLU A 24 -29.47 13.75 5.43
N ILE A 25 -29.02 14.11 4.22
CA ILE A 25 -28.26 13.18 3.35
C ILE A 25 -27.01 12.67 4.06
N ASN A 26 -26.25 13.57 4.71
CA ASN A 26 -24.99 13.20 5.37
C ASN A 26 -25.21 12.24 6.54
N GLU A 27 -26.20 12.51 7.39
CA GLU A 27 -26.55 11.60 8.49
C GLU A 27 -27.11 10.28 7.96
N GLY A 28 -27.92 10.29 6.89
CA GLY A 28 -28.39 9.08 6.22
C GLY A 28 -27.25 8.18 5.74
N ILE A 29 -26.26 8.73 5.02
CA ILE A 29 -25.08 7.97 4.55
C ILE A 29 -24.29 7.39 5.73
N LYS A 30 -24.09 8.20 6.78
CA LYS A 30 -23.32 7.79 7.97
C LYS A 30 -24.04 6.67 8.72
N ASN A 31 -25.34 6.79 8.92
CA ASN A 31 -26.17 5.78 9.58
C ASN A 31 -26.23 4.48 8.77
N GLU A 32 -26.33 4.55 7.43
CA GLU A 32 -26.26 3.37 6.57
C GLU A 32 -24.91 2.66 6.74
N LEU A 33 -23.78 3.38 6.65
CA LEU A 33 -22.47 2.76 6.86
C LEU A 33 -22.34 2.15 8.26
N GLN A 34 -22.78 2.86 9.30
CA GLN A 34 -22.71 2.39 10.68
C GLN A 34 -23.55 1.13 10.90
N SER A 35 -24.77 1.09 10.34
CA SER A 35 -25.64 -0.08 10.37
C SER A 35 -25.00 -1.29 9.68
N ARG A 36 -24.41 -1.10 8.49
CA ARG A 36 -23.72 -2.19 7.77
C ARG A 36 -22.49 -2.73 8.49
N LEU A 37 -21.73 -1.85 9.16
CA LEU A 37 -20.61 -2.28 9.98
C LEU A 37 -21.11 -3.09 11.18
N ALA A 38 -22.20 -2.67 11.82
CA ALA A 38 -22.82 -3.42 12.92
C ALA A 38 -23.36 -4.78 12.48
N ASP A 39 -24.03 -4.87 11.32
CA ASP A 39 -24.54 -6.12 10.73
C ASP A 39 -23.43 -7.19 10.55
N LYS A 40 -22.18 -6.76 10.41
CA LYS A 40 -21.00 -7.62 10.24
C LYS A 40 -20.10 -7.67 11.47
N GLU A 41 -20.57 -7.14 12.60
CA GLU A 41 -19.83 -7.09 13.86
C GLU A 41 -18.43 -6.46 13.68
N ILE A 42 -18.35 -5.43 12.84
CA ILE A 42 -17.12 -4.72 12.53
C ILE A 42 -17.01 -3.48 13.41
N ARG A 43 -15.93 -3.40 14.18
CA ARG A 43 -15.69 -2.29 15.10
C ARG A 43 -14.97 -1.16 14.38
N THR A 44 -15.47 0.06 14.58
CA THR A 44 -14.79 1.28 14.15
C THR A 44 -14.52 2.21 15.32
N ILE A 45 -13.40 2.92 15.28
CA ILE A 45 -13.08 4.01 16.21
C ILE A 45 -13.90 5.26 15.86
N ARG A 46 -13.99 5.58 14.57
CA ARG A 46 -14.59 6.82 14.11
C ARG A 46 -15.09 6.70 12.68
N ILE A 47 -16.26 7.28 12.43
CA ILE A 47 -16.76 7.56 11.08
C ILE A 47 -16.80 9.08 10.91
N TYR A 48 -16.16 9.58 9.85
CA TYR A 48 -16.14 11.01 9.53
C TYR A 48 -17.42 11.44 8.83
N ALA A 49 -17.69 12.75 8.82
CA ALA A 49 -18.73 13.32 7.98
C ALA A 49 -18.49 12.96 6.50
N PRO A 50 -19.54 12.59 5.74
CA PRO A 50 -19.43 12.37 4.31
C PRO A 50 -18.94 13.63 3.58
N SER A 51 -18.05 13.44 2.61
CA SER A 51 -17.50 14.51 1.79
C SER A 51 -17.55 14.12 0.32
N ARG A 52 -18.18 14.97 -0.50
CA ARG A 52 -18.48 14.68 -1.91
C ARG A 52 -19.19 13.31 -2.00
N ASN A 53 -18.59 12.36 -2.69
CA ASN A 53 -19.09 11.00 -2.93
C ASN A 53 -18.29 9.95 -2.15
N SER A 54 -17.80 10.32 -0.95
CA SER A 54 -17.04 9.41 -0.09
C SER A 54 -17.25 9.68 1.40
N ILE A 55 -17.18 8.62 2.20
CA ILE A 55 -17.17 8.68 3.67
C ILE A 55 -15.95 7.89 4.15
N LYS A 56 -15.33 8.34 5.25
CA LYS A 56 -14.11 7.72 5.79
C LYS A 56 -14.41 7.09 7.14
N ALA A 57 -13.93 5.86 7.35
CA ALA A 57 -13.97 5.18 8.63
C ALA A 57 -12.55 4.82 9.12
N ILE A 58 -12.37 4.87 10.43
CA ILE A 58 -11.15 4.50 11.14
C ILE A 58 -11.41 3.22 11.93
N PHE A 59 -10.54 2.24 11.72
CA PHE A 59 -10.58 0.92 12.34
C PHE A 59 -9.46 0.80 13.37
N PRO A 60 -9.71 0.09 14.48
CA PRO A 60 -8.75 -0.03 15.57
C PRO A 60 -7.54 -0.90 15.24
N ASN A 61 -7.66 -1.78 14.25
CA ASN A 61 -6.60 -2.69 13.81
C ASN A 61 -6.90 -3.19 12.38
N GLU A 62 -5.95 -3.92 11.80
CA GLU A 62 -6.11 -4.47 10.44
C GLU A 62 -7.18 -5.55 10.36
N THR A 63 -7.40 -6.33 11.43
CA THR A 63 -8.41 -7.39 11.47
C THR A 63 -9.81 -6.83 11.20
N GLU A 64 -10.19 -5.74 11.87
CA GLU A 64 -11.50 -5.09 11.63
C GLU A 64 -11.60 -4.50 10.22
N LEU A 65 -10.50 -3.95 9.68
CA LEU A 65 -10.47 -3.50 8.29
C LEU A 65 -10.62 -4.67 7.30
N ASN A 66 -9.99 -5.82 7.58
CA ASN A 66 -10.05 -7.00 6.71
C ASN A 66 -11.45 -7.60 6.64
N LYS A 67 -12.22 -7.61 7.75
CA LYS A 67 -13.63 -8.01 7.72
C LYS A 67 -14.45 -7.22 6.69
N VAL A 68 -14.15 -5.92 6.53
CA VAL A 68 -14.83 -5.09 5.51
C VAL A 68 -14.51 -5.61 4.10
N LEU A 69 -13.25 -5.95 3.86
CA LEU A 69 -12.77 -6.39 2.55
C LEU A 69 -13.24 -7.80 2.21
N GLU A 70 -13.31 -8.69 3.19
CA GLU A 70 -13.90 -10.03 3.07
C GLU A 70 -15.40 -9.97 2.75
N HIS A 71 -16.07 -8.89 3.17
CA HIS A 71 -17.48 -8.64 2.90
C HIS A 71 -17.70 -7.52 1.88
N THR A 72 -16.75 -7.29 0.97
CA THR A 72 -16.84 -6.19 -0.03
C THR A 72 -18.18 -6.18 -0.77
N ASP A 73 -18.65 -7.34 -1.24
CA ASP A 73 -19.92 -7.46 -1.98
C ASP A 73 -21.14 -7.04 -1.15
N PHE A 74 -21.12 -7.27 0.17
CA PHE A 74 -22.19 -6.87 1.07
C PHE A 74 -22.33 -5.34 1.12
N PHE A 75 -21.21 -4.63 1.20
CA PHE A 75 -21.21 -3.16 1.16
C PHE A 75 -21.55 -2.62 -0.23
N GLN A 76 -21.00 -3.24 -1.30
CA GLN A 76 -21.23 -2.80 -2.68
C GLN A 76 -22.70 -2.93 -3.11
N LYS A 77 -23.42 -3.97 -2.68
CA LYS A 77 -24.86 -4.13 -2.93
C LYS A 77 -25.71 -2.98 -2.40
N LYS A 78 -25.17 -2.17 -1.48
CA LYS A 78 -25.81 -0.99 -0.90
C LYS A 78 -25.21 0.32 -1.41
N GLY A 79 -24.41 0.26 -2.47
CA GLY A 79 -23.76 1.43 -3.06
C GLY A 79 -22.61 1.97 -2.22
N LEU A 80 -22.15 1.27 -1.17
CA LEU A 80 -20.99 1.65 -0.36
C LEU A 80 -19.78 0.85 -0.83
N ILE A 81 -18.98 1.41 -1.73
CA ILE A 81 -17.84 0.71 -2.34
C ILE A 81 -16.58 0.98 -1.49
N PRO A 82 -16.05 -0.02 -0.76
CA PRO A 82 -14.81 0.15 0.00
C PRO A 82 -13.63 0.43 -0.95
N LYS A 83 -12.76 1.35 -0.56
CA LYS A 83 -11.55 1.74 -1.30
C LYS A 83 -10.38 1.83 -0.35
N LEU A 84 -9.38 0.98 -0.61
CA LEU A 84 -8.07 1.05 0.03
C LEU A 84 -7.39 2.38 -0.30
N SER A 85 -6.68 2.93 0.69
CA SER A 85 -5.68 3.96 0.40
C SER A 85 -4.51 3.36 -0.39
N MET A 86 -3.73 4.18 -1.07
CA MET A 86 -2.55 3.68 -1.79
C MET A 86 -1.54 3.01 -0.88
N ALA A 87 -1.35 3.55 0.32
CA ALA A 87 -0.56 2.96 1.38
C ALA A 87 -1.01 1.52 1.72
N LEU A 88 -2.31 1.32 2.00
CA LEU A 88 -2.83 0.00 2.32
C LEU A 88 -2.78 -0.97 1.13
N LYS A 89 -2.95 -0.45 -0.09
CA LYS A 89 -2.84 -1.24 -1.31
C LYS A 89 -1.41 -1.73 -1.53
N ALA A 90 -0.42 -0.84 -1.42
CA ALA A 90 0.99 -1.19 -1.57
C ALA A 90 1.45 -2.19 -0.49
N ASN A 91 1.01 -2.02 0.76
CA ASN A 91 1.31 -2.99 1.83
C ASN A 91 0.75 -4.41 1.59
N ARG A 92 -0.23 -4.54 0.68
CA ARG A 92 -0.83 -5.82 0.26
C ARG A 92 -0.29 -6.30 -1.07
N THR A 93 0.64 -5.56 -1.67
CA THR A 93 1.14 -5.84 -3.01
C THR A 93 2.60 -6.25 -2.95
N VAL A 94 2.93 -7.34 -3.63
CA VAL A 94 4.31 -7.79 -3.84
C VAL A 94 4.64 -7.55 -5.31
N PHE A 95 5.73 -6.84 -5.55
CA PHE A 95 6.31 -6.73 -6.87
C PHE A 95 7.26 -7.90 -7.09
N CYS A 96 7.12 -8.57 -8.23
CA CYS A 96 7.97 -9.66 -8.64
C CYS A 96 8.72 -9.27 -9.91
N ALA A 97 10.04 -9.44 -9.94
CA ALA A 97 10.88 -9.03 -11.06
C ALA A 97 12.03 -10.03 -11.33
N GLY A 98 12.74 -9.80 -12.44
CA GLY A 98 13.88 -10.62 -12.84
C GLY A 98 13.52 -11.80 -13.75
N PHE A 99 12.31 -11.80 -14.33
CA PHE A 99 11.88 -12.87 -15.23
C PHE A 99 12.25 -12.58 -16.68
N ASP A 100 12.54 -13.63 -17.43
CA ASP A 100 12.60 -13.53 -18.88
C ASP A 100 11.19 -13.31 -19.49
N HIS A 101 11.15 -12.84 -20.73
CA HIS A 101 9.90 -12.61 -21.43
C HIS A 101 9.08 -13.89 -21.64
N THR A 102 9.74 -15.03 -21.76
CA THR A 102 9.12 -16.34 -22.01
C THR A 102 8.22 -16.77 -20.86
N ILE A 103 8.61 -16.55 -19.60
CA ILE A 103 7.82 -16.91 -18.41
C ILE A 103 6.44 -16.25 -18.45
N LEU A 104 6.40 -14.94 -18.70
CA LEU A 104 5.16 -14.15 -18.72
C LEU A 104 4.41 -14.25 -20.05
N SER A 105 5.08 -14.71 -21.11
CA SER A 105 4.43 -15.05 -22.39
C SER A 105 3.74 -16.41 -22.32
N SER A 106 4.27 -17.35 -21.53
CA SER A 106 3.72 -18.69 -21.34
C SER A 106 2.70 -18.79 -20.20
N ASN A 107 2.73 -17.88 -19.22
CA ASN A 107 1.77 -17.81 -18.13
C ASN A 107 1.10 -16.44 -18.16
N ASN A 108 -0.12 -16.39 -18.69
CA ASN A 108 -0.87 -15.15 -18.70
C ASN A 108 -1.34 -14.79 -17.28
N LYS A 109 -1.87 -13.57 -17.12
CA LYS A 109 -2.36 -13.05 -15.84
C LYS A 109 -3.28 -14.03 -15.08
N ASN A 110 -4.18 -14.70 -15.79
CA ASN A 110 -5.15 -15.61 -15.19
C ASN A 110 -4.50 -16.92 -14.74
N ASP A 111 -3.55 -17.45 -15.52
CA ASP A 111 -2.82 -18.67 -15.15
C ASP A 111 -2.05 -18.47 -13.84
N ILE A 112 -1.37 -17.32 -13.71
CA ILE A 112 -0.65 -16.94 -12.49
C ILE A 112 -1.62 -16.81 -11.31
N LEU A 113 -2.74 -16.11 -11.52
CA LEU A 113 -3.76 -15.91 -10.49
C LEU A 113 -4.32 -17.24 -9.99
N GLU A 114 -4.77 -18.09 -10.89
CA GLU A 114 -5.32 -19.41 -10.55
C GLU A 114 -4.29 -20.30 -9.85
N HIS A 115 -3.04 -20.31 -10.33
CA HIS A 115 -1.98 -21.10 -9.71
C HIS A 115 -1.76 -20.71 -8.26
N LEU A 116 -1.64 -19.40 -7.97
CA LEU A 116 -1.43 -18.91 -6.62
C LEU A 116 -2.68 -19.08 -5.74
N GLN A 117 -3.88 -18.98 -6.30
CA GLN A 117 -5.12 -19.25 -5.59
C GLN A 117 -5.25 -20.74 -5.21
N ARG A 118 -4.89 -21.67 -6.10
CA ARG A 118 -4.86 -23.12 -5.80
C ARG A 118 -3.86 -23.47 -4.70
N GLN A 119 -2.77 -22.70 -4.58
CA GLN A 119 -1.81 -22.81 -3.47
C GLN A 119 -2.29 -22.15 -2.16
N GLY A 120 -3.48 -21.54 -2.14
CA GLY A 120 -4.07 -20.95 -0.94
C GLY A 120 -3.47 -19.60 -0.55
N TRP A 121 -2.84 -18.87 -1.47
CA TRP A 121 -2.16 -17.61 -1.17
C TRP A 121 -3.10 -16.41 -0.93
N GLY A 122 -4.40 -16.53 -1.20
CA GLY A 122 -5.34 -15.41 -1.03
C GLY A 122 -5.02 -14.23 -1.96
N VAL A 123 -4.75 -14.52 -3.24
CA VAL A 123 -4.46 -13.49 -4.26
C VAL A 123 -5.76 -12.95 -4.84
N ILE A 124 -5.88 -11.61 -4.90
CA ILE A 124 -7.04 -10.90 -5.46
C ILE A 124 -6.76 -10.29 -6.84
N GLY A 125 -5.48 -10.11 -7.19
CA GLY A 125 -5.13 -9.50 -8.47
C GLY A 125 -3.69 -9.76 -8.89
N ILE A 126 -3.49 -9.85 -10.20
CA ILE A 126 -2.18 -9.87 -10.85
C ILE A 126 -2.12 -8.73 -11.86
N TYR A 127 -1.00 -8.02 -11.91
CA TYR A 127 -0.75 -6.95 -12.86
C TYR A 127 0.59 -7.19 -13.56
N ILE A 128 0.55 -7.61 -14.83
CA ILE A 128 1.76 -7.78 -15.64
C ILE A 128 2.21 -6.40 -16.13
N MET A 129 3.49 -6.09 -15.95
CA MET A 129 4.08 -4.81 -16.34
C MET A 129 4.31 -4.76 -17.85
N LYS A 130 4.33 -3.56 -18.44
CA LYS A 130 4.50 -3.36 -19.89
C LYS A 130 5.81 -3.92 -20.45
N ASN A 131 6.86 -3.99 -19.63
CA ASN A 131 8.15 -4.56 -20.02
C ASN A 131 8.10 -6.10 -20.09
N ASN A 132 7.01 -6.75 -19.70
CA ASN A 132 6.82 -8.21 -19.72
C ASN A 132 7.98 -9.01 -19.09
N THR A 133 8.61 -8.45 -18.05
CA THR A 133 9.66 -9.11 -17.25
C THR A 133 9.42 -8.98 -15.74
N SER A 134 8.31 -8.34 -15.37
CA SER A 134 7.87 -8.17 -13.99
C SER A 134 6.34 -8.11 -13.89
N PHE A 135 5.84 -8.39 -12.69
CA PHE A 135 4.41 -8.32 -12.39
C PHE A 135 4.19 -8.00 -10.91
N LYS A 136 2.98 -7.58 -10.57
CA LYS A 136 2.54 -7.33 -9.18
C LYS A 136 1.50 -8.35 -8.77
N ILE A 137 1.57 -8.79 -7.53
CA ILE A 137 0.60 -9.67 -6.89
C ILE A 137 -0.06 -8.90 -5.76
N GLU A 138 -1.37 -8.71 -5.84
CA GLU A 138 -2.17 -8.10 -4.78
C GLU A 138 -2.83 -9.20 -3.95
N PHE A 139 -2.60 -9.16 -2.63
CA PHE A 139 -3.09 -10.13 -1.66
C PHE A 139 -4.30 -9.61 -0.89
N GLN A 140 -5.08 -10.52 -0.33
CA GLN A 140 -6.22 -10.20 0.54
C GLN A 140 -5.78 -9.43 1.79
N THR A 141 -4.60 -9.71 2.37
CA THR A 141 -4.12 -9.08 3.62
C THR A 141 -2.63 -8.74 3.56
N SER A 142 -2.18 -7.78 4.37
CA SER A 142 -0.75 -7.43 4.47
C SER A 142 0.09 -8.59 5.06
N ALA A 143 -0.52 -9.40 5.93
CA ALA A 143 0.09 -10.58 6.53
C ALA A 143 0.39 -11.65 5.48
N MET A 144 -0.53 -11.87 4.52
CA MET A 144 -0.30 -12.78 3.39
C MET A 144 0.82 -12.28 2.49
N ALA A 145 0.84 -10.99 2.15
CA ALA A 145 1.94 -10.40 1.39
C ALA A 145 3.29 -10.57 2.11
N SER A 146 3.33 -10.33 3.43
CA SER A 146 4.52 -10.53 4.26
C SER A 146 4.98 -12.00 4.27
N LYS A 147 4.05 -12.94 4.41
CA LYS A 147 4.33 -14.38 4.37
C LYS A 147 4.85 -14.80 2.99
N PHE A 148 4.29 -14.24 1.92
CA PHE A 148 4.70 -14.53 0.55
C PHE A 148 6.12 -14.03 0.25
N LEU A 149 6.45 -12.82 0.73
CA LEU A 149 7.79 -12.23 0.64
C LEU A 149 8.84 -13.09 1.35
N ALA A 150 8.51 -13.61 2.53
CA ALA A 150 9.43 -14.45 3.30
C ALA A 150 9.56 -15.89 2.78
N ASN A 151 8.68 -16.34 1.89
CA ASN A 151 8.67 -17.72 1.39
C ASN A 151 9.50 -17.86 0.10
N ASN A 152 10.52 -18.73 0.10
CA ASN A 152 11.37 -18.99 -1.07
C ASN A 152 10.99 -20.26 -1.86
N ASN A 153 9.85 -20.87 -1.53
CA ASN A 153 9.38 -22.13 -2.11
C ASN A 153 8.17 -21.96 -3.03
N THR A 154 7.70 -20.72 -3.25
CA THR A 154 6.63 -20.47 -4.23
C THR A 154 7.18 -20.69 -5.62
N SER A 155 6.45 -21.44 -6.46
CA SER A 155 6.71 -21.53 -7.89
C SER A 155 5.54 -20.98 -8.70
N ILE A 156 5.82 -20.48 -9.90
CA ILE A 156 4.81 -20.12 -10.92
C ILE A 156 5.33 -20.66 -12.26
N GLY A 157 4.51 -21.46 -12.95
CA GLY A 157 4.88 -22.01 -14.27
C GLY A 157 6.18 -22.84 -14.27
N GLY A 158 6.52 -23.47 -13.14
CA GLY A 158 7.77 -24.23 -12.98
C GLY A 158 8.99 -23.40 -12.55
N ILE A 159 8.90 -22.07 -12.51
CA ILE A 159 9.97 -21.20 -12.01
C ILE A 159 9.79 -20.93 -10.52
N ARG A 160 10.86 -21.12 -9.75
CA ARG A 160 10.89 -20.83 -8.33
C ARG A 160 11.12 -19.34 -8.08
N LEU A 161 10.25 -18.74 -7.28
CA LEU A 161 10.36 -17.36 -6.86
C LEU A 161 11.23 -17.28 -5.59
N HIS A 162 12.52 -17.06 -5.80
CA HIS A 162 13.48 -16.72 -4.74
C HIS A 162 13.23 -15.34 -4.14
N ALA A 163 13.87 -15.05 -3.00
CA ALA A 163 13.75 -13.77 -2.29
C ALA A 163 14.16 -12.58 -3.18
N GLU A 164 15.21 -12.73 -3.98
CA GLU A 164 15.70 -11.74 -4.95
C GLU A 164 14.72 -11.42 -6.09
N HIS A 165 13.65 -12.19 -6.24
CA HIS A 165 12.62 -11.93 -7.22
C HIS A 165 11.41 -11.23 -6.61
N LYS A 166 11.41 -10.93 -5.31
CA LYS A 166 10.23 -10.45 -4.59
C LYS A 166 10.57 -9.26 -3.71
N GLU A 167 9.84 -8.18 -3.91
CA GLU A 167 9.93 -7.01 -3.05
C GLU A 167 8.53 -6.50 -2.70
N ARG A 168 8.43 -5.82 -1.55
CA ARG A 168 7.19 -5.13 -1.21
C ARG A 168 7.00 -3.99 -2.19
N GLU A 169 5.79 -3.81 -2.70
CA GLU A 169 5.46 -2.66 -3.52
C GLU A 169 5.70 -1.37 -2.74
N ILE A 170 6.45 -0.45 -3.33
CA ILE A 170 6.66 0.88 -2.79
C ILE A 170 6.21 1.88 -3.84
N ASP A 171 4.97 2.37 -3.69
CA ASP A 171 4.41 3.39 -4.58
C ASP A 171 4.97 4.77 -4.16
N PRO A 172 5.65 5.51 -5.06
CA PRO A 172 6.27 6.79 -4.75
C PRO A 172 5.26 7.89 -4.36
N SER A 173 3.96 7.70 -4.65
CA SER A 173 2.89 8.61 -4.23
C SER A 173 2.45 8.42 -2.77
N ILE A 174 2.95 7.39 -2.08
CA ILE A 174 2.65 7.16 -0.66
C ILE A 174 3.39 8.19 0.19
N ASN A 175 2.63 8.84 1.07
CA ASN A 175 3.17 9.80 2.02
C ASN A 175 4.26 9.16 2.88
N GLN A 176 5.41 9.81 2.94
CA GLN A 176 6.53 9.44 3.77
C GLN A 176 6.56 10.28 5.05
N CYS A 177 7.13 9.68 6.10
CA CYS A 177 7.43 10.39 7.32
C CYS A 177 8.55 11.41 7.08
N TRP A 178 8.29 12.68 7.37
CA TRP A 178 9.31 13.73 7.24
C TRP A 178 10.44 13.62 8.26
N SER A 179 10.23 12.86 9.34
CA SER A 179 11.22 12.66 10.39
C SER A 179 12.11 11.45 10.10
N CYS A 180 11.54 10.26 9.85
CA CYS A 180 12.32 9.03 9.67
C CYS A 180 12.38 8.49 8.23
N GLY A 181 11.58 9.03 7.30
CA GLY A 181 11.53 8.57 5.91
C GLY A 181 10.75 7.28 5.67
N GLU A 182 10.16 6.67 6.70
CA GLU A 182 9.31 5.47 6.54
C GLU A 182 7.98 5.81 5.87
N ILE A 183 7.43 4.86 5.12
CA ILE A 183 6.19 5.01 4.36
C ILE A 183 4.96 4.67 5.21
N ASN A 184 3.84 5.33 4.93
CA ASN A 184 2.52 4.93 5.41
C ASN A 184 2.12 3.57 4.82
N PRO A 185 1.35 2.69 5.51
CA PRO A 185 0.65 2.86 6.79
C PRO A 185 1.46 2.45 8.02
N ASP A 186 2.65 1.87 7.82
CA ASP A 186 3.49 1.38 8.92
C ASP A 186 4.01 2.54 9.79
N HIS A 187 4.07 3.74 9.23
CA HIS A 187 4.48 4.95 9.93
C HIS A 187 3.75 6.22 9.47
N ASN A 188 3.67 7.23 10.33
CA ASN A 188 3.24 8.58 9.97
C ASN A 188 4.06 9.65 10.72
N THR A 189 4.18 10.84 10.14
CA THR A 189 4.99 11.94 10.72
C THR A 189 4.52 12.39 12.10
N HIS A 190 3.20 12.38 12.34
CA HIS A 190 2.61 12.88 13.59
C HIS A 190 2.91 11.98 14.79
N GLU A 191 3.12 10.69 14.57
CA GLU A 191 3.38 9.70 15.62
C GLU A 191 4.85 9.24 15.63
N CYS A 192 5.71 9.90 14.85
CA CYS A 192 7.12 9.56 14.75
C CYS A 192 7.87 9.94 16.03
N ARG A 193 8.39 8.94 16.74
CA ARG A 193 9.32 9.12 17.87
C ARG A 193 10.78 8.84 17.49
N LYS A 194 11.05 8.53 16.22
CA LYS A 194 12.41 8.26 15.73
C LYS A 194 13.18 9.56 15.57
N THR A 195 14.50 9.46 15.74
CA THR A 195 15.40 10.59 15.52
C THR A 195 15.22 11.12 14.09
N PRO A 196 14.99 12.44 13.92
CA PRO A 196 14.90 13.03 12.59
C PRO A 196 16.19 12.79 11.79
N ILE A 197 16.02 12.35 10.54
CA ILE A 197 17.11 12.16 9.59
C ILE A 197 16.88 13.01 8.34
N CYS A 198 17.97 13.36 7.68
CA CYS A 198 17.93 13.91 6.34
C CYS A 198 17.44 12.83 5.36
N LEU A 199 16.29 13.06 4.72
CA LEU A 199 15.71 12.12 3.75
C LEU A 199 16.52 11.93 2.46
N LYS A 200 17.59 12.71 2.25
CA LYS A 200 18.54 12.46 1.14
C LYS A 200 19.65 11.49 1.50
N CYS A 201 20.30 11.67 2.65
CA CYS A 201 21.57 11.02 2.97
C CYS A 201 21.57 10.23 4.29
N GLY A 202 20.47 10.27 5.04
CA GLY A 202 20.28 9.57 6.30
C GLY A 202 20.98 10.22 7.51
N SER A 203 21.64 11.36 7.34
CA SER A 203 22.33 12.03 8.45
C SER A 203 21.35 12.65 9.44
N THR A 204 21.63 12.55 10.73
CA THR A 204 20.94 13.28 11.81
C THR A 204 21.50 14.69 12.03
N SER A 205 22.63 15.04 11.40
CA SER A 205 23.34 16.31 11.63
C SER A 205 22.72 17.52 10.92
N HIS A 206 21.87 17.30 9.92
CA HIS A 206 21.26 18.38 9.15
C HIS A 206 19.85 18.00 8.66
N LYS A 207 19.07 19.02 8.30
CA LYS A 207 17.73 18.87 7.71
C LYS A 207 17.83 18.64 6.19
N PHE A 208 16.77 18.05 5.61
CA PHE A 208 16.66 17.80 4.17
C PHE A 208 17.04 19.01 3.29
N PHE A 209 16.55 20.21 3.63
CA PHE A 209 16.79 21.42 2.86
C PHE A 209 18.23 21.95 2.95
N SER A 210 18.97 21.55 3.99
CA SER A 210 20.37 21.91 4.23
C SER A 210 21.34 20.79 3.84
N CYS A 211 20.85 19.77 3.14
CA CYS A 211 21.69 18.66 2.72
C CYS A 211 22.65 19.09 1.59
N PRO A 212 23.96 18.77 1.71
CA PRO A 212 24.94 19.14 0.69
C PRO A 212 24.76 18.35 -0.62
N ILE A 213 24.03 17.22 -0.59
CA ILE A 213 23.73 16.45 -1.80
C ILE A 213 22.80 17.28 -2.70
N PRO A 214 23.16 17.52 -3.97
CA PRO A 214 22.34 18.24 -4.95
C PRO A 214 20.92 17.67 -5.09
N ARG A 215 20.00 18.43 -5.69
CA ARG A 215 18.62 17.94 -5.90
C ARG A 215 18.47 17.15 -7.19
N LYS A 216 19.10 17.59 -8.28
CA LYS A 216 19.05 16.90 -9.57
C LYS A 216 20.14 15.85 -9.62
N ILE A 217 19.82 14.70 -10.22
CA ILE A 217 20.76 13.57 -10.35
C ILE A 217 21.96 13.97 -11.22
N ASP A 218 21.72 14.77 -12.26
CA ASP A 218 22.75 15.23 -13.20
C ASP A 218 23.81 16.13 -12.53
N ASP A 219 23.46 16.75 -11.40
CA ASP A 219 24.37 17.59 -10.62
C ASP A 219 25.15 16.79 -9.55
N MET A 220 24.88 15.49 -9.39
CA MET A 220 25.48 14.65 -8.35
C MET A 220 26.78 13.98 -8.83
N SER A 221 27.84 14.06 -8.01
CA SER A 221 29.01 13.20 -8.14
C SER A 221 28.67 11.75 -7.77
N GLU A 222 29.55 10.81 -8.11
CA GLU A 222 29.39 9.41 -7.70
C GLU A 222 29.38 9.24 -6.17
N ASP A 223 30.18 10.02 -5.44
CA ASP A 223 30.15 10.02 -3.97
C ASP A 223 28.81 10.51 -3.42
N HIS A 224 28.21 11.53 -4.04
CA HIS A 224 26.87 11.99 -3.68
C HIS A 224 25.82 10.91 -3.94
N LYS A 225 25.91 10.19 -5.07
CA LYS A 225 25.02 9.06 -5.37
C LYS A 225 25.23 7.91 -4.38
N ALA A 226 26.46 7.59 -4.01
CA ALA A 226 26.76 6.56 -3.01
C ALA A 226 26.30 6.95 -1.59
N ALA A 227 26.32 8.24 -1.25
CA ALA A 227 25.92 8.74 0.07
C ALA A 227 24.41 8.87 0.26
N ARG A 228 23.62 8.86 -0.83
CA ARG A 228 22.16 8.86 -0.78
C ARG A 228 21.67 7.68 0.06
N TYR A 229 20.60 7.87 0.84
CA TYR A 229 20.05 6.87 1.75
C TYR A 229 18.54 6.74 1.59
N CYS A 230 18.07 5.50 1.70
CA CYS A 230 16.69 5.12 1.62
C CYS A 230 16.25 4.46 2.93
N ALA A 231 15.39 5.13 3.69
CA ALA A 231 14.90 4.62 4.96
C ALA A 231 14.00 3.38 4.84
N PRO A 232 13.06 3.29 3.86
CA PRO A 232 12.24 2.08 3.70
C PRO A 232 13.06 0.81 3.45
N CYS A 233 14.15 0.91 2.69
CA CYS A 233 15.02 -0.22 2.35
C CYS A 233 16.25 -0.37 3.23
N HIS A 234 16.53 0.61 4.09
CA HIS A 234 17.78 0.73 4.85
C HIS A 234 19.04 0.58 3.98
N THR A 235 19.04 1.18 2.78
CA THR A 235 20.14 1.08 1.81
C THR A 235 20.70 2.44 1.43
N ARG A 236 21.96 2.44 0.98
CA ARG A 236 22.60 3.59 0.34
C ARG A 236 22.77 3.36 -1.17
N GLY A 237 22.88 4.44 -1.95
CA GLY A 237 23.12 4.36 -3.40
C GLY A 237 22.14 5.19 -4.23
N ASN A 238 21.84 4.74 -5.45
CA ASN A 238 21.23 5.58 -6.51
C ASN A 238 19.78 6.06 -6.28
N HIS A 239 19.21 5.87 -5.10
CA HIS A 239 17.83 6.21 -4.73
C HIS A 239 17.78 6.81 -3.31
N THR A 240 16.70 7.49 -2.95
CA THR A 240 16.53 8.04 -1.58
C THR A 240 15.21 7.59 -0.99
N SER A 241 14.92 7.99 0.26
CA SER A 241 13.55 7.86 0.78
C SER A 241 12.57 8.58 -0.16
N LEU A 242 12.89 9.79 -0.62
CA LEU A 242 12.01 10.62 -1.46
C LEU A 242 11.80 10.11 -2.88
N ASP A 243 12.76 9.36 -3.40
CA ASP A 243 12.70 8.76 -4.72
C ASP A 243 13.13 7.31 -4.62
N HIS A 244 12.15 6.48 -4.28
CA HIS A 244 12.29 5.05 -4.12
C HIS A 244 12.21 4.29 -5.47
N THR A 245 11.92 4.99 -6.56
CA THR A 245 11.67 4.35 -7.87
C THR A 245 12.91 3.68 -8.45
N ALA A 246 14.11 4.11 -8.02
CA ALA A 246 15.40 3.59 -8.44
C ALA A 246 16.06 2.66 -7.40
N CYS A 247 15.31 2.08 -6.46
CA CYS A 247 15.86 1.18 -5.45
C CYS A 247 16.54 -0.03 -6.10
N SER A 248 17.80 -0.26 -5.73
CA SER A 248 18.65 -1.34 -6.24
C SER A 248 18.61 -2.62 -5.38
N LYS A 249 17.72 -2.67 -4.39
CA LYS A 249 17.08 -3.91 -3.96
C LYS A 249 15.75 -3.96 -4.73
N LYS A 250 15.51 -4.59 -5.90
CA LYS A 250 16.14 -5.72 -6.61
C LYS A 250 16.46 -6.91 -5.72
#